data_AF-A0A7K3B3L3-F1
#
_entry.id   AF-A0A7K3B3L3-F1
#
_cell.length_a   1.000
_cell.length_b   1.000
_cell.length_c   1.000
_cell.angle_alpha   90.00
_cell.angle_beta   90.00
_cell.angle_gamma   90.00
#
_symmetry.space_group_name_H-M   'P 1'
#
loop_
_entity.id
_entity.type
_entity.pdbx_description
1 polymer ?
#
loop_
_entity_poly.entity_id
_entity_poly.type
_entity_poly.pdbx_seq_one_letter_code
_entity_poly.pdbx_strand_id
1 'polypeptide(L)'
;MGSDEADVSATTATSGSPLSADRIKHLEFIQAIVTRLGNNSFLLKGWAMTLTAAILALSAGRLSWQIALGGVVPLLGFWYLDSYFLRQERLFRALYEDARTPESTVEMLSLNVGPYLARVTLAKAAFSQTLVLLYGSLLIAHFAIVLIAR
;
A
#
# COMPACT_ATOMS: atom_id res chain seq x y z
N MET A 1 -30.65 21.32 63.34
CA MET A 1 -30.61 20.66 62.02
C MET A 1 -29.18 20.80 61.52
N GLY A 2 -28.35 19.77 61.54
CA GLY A 2 -28.60 18.49 60.85
C GLY A 2 -28.39 18.78 59.36
N SER A 3 -27.14 18.76 58.91
CA SER A 3 -26.46 17.61 58.31
C SER A 3 -26.96 17.33 56.89
N ASP A 4 -26.00 17.08 56.01
CA ASP A 4 -26.14 16.43 54.71
C ASP A 4 -26.53 17.32 53.52
N GLU A 5 -25.56 18.11 53.05
CA GLU A 5 -25.25 18.16 51.61
C GLU A 5 -23.77 18.54 51.43
N ALA A 6 -22.92 17.78 52.12
CA ALA A 6 -21.57 17.56 51.66
C ALA A 6 -21.62 16.53 50.52
N ASP A 7 -20.81 16.78 49.52
CA ASP A 7 -20.25 15.76 48.63
C ASP A 7 -21.18 15.19 47.55
N VAL A 8 -21.32 15.96 46.47
CA VAL A 8 -21.35 15.38 45.12
C VAL A 8 -20.09 15.85 44.38
N SER A 9 -18.94 15.59 45.00
CA SER A 9 -17.72 15.36 44.24
C SER A 9 -17.66 13.87 43.88
N ALA A 10 -17.23 13.58 42.66
CA ALA A 10 -16.88 12.26 42.16
C ALA A 10 -18.02 11.24 41.90
N THR A 11 -18.47 11.21 40.65
CA THR A 11 -18.60 9.94 39.92
C THR A 11 -17.89 10.05 38.58
N THR A 12 -16.69 9.49 38.60
CA THR A 12 -15.77 9.02 37.57
C THR A 12 -16.28 8.82 36.13
N ALA A 13 -15.58 9.50 35.22
CA ALA A 13 -14.77 8.94 34.13
C ALA A 13 -15.43 8.05 33.07
N THR A 14 -15.70 8.65 31.90
CA THR A 14 -15.06 8.22 30.64
C THR A 14 -15.00 9.39 29.63
N SER A 15 -14.40 10.53 29.99
CA SER A 15 -14.04 11.53 28.97
C SER A 15 -12.70 11.11 28.39
N GLY A 16 -12.71 10.31 27.31
CA GLY A 16 -11.51 10.15 26.51
C GLY A 16 -11.02 11.54 26.12
N SER A 17 -9.86 11.97 26.66
CA SER A 17 -9.30 13.27 26.30
C SER A 17 -9.25 13.37 24.79
N PRO A 18 -9.77 14.46 24.18
CA PRO A 18 -9.70 14.62 22.74
C PRO A 18 -8.25 14.48 22.30
N LEU A 19 -8.00 13.76 21.20
CA LEU A 19 -6.64 13.59 20.67
C LEU A 19 -6.01 14.98 20.52
N SER A 20 -4.78 15.15 21.00
CA SER A 20 -4.07 16.42 20.89
C SER A 20 -3.94 16.84 19.42
N ALA A 21 -3.94 18.15 19.14
CA ALA A 21 -3.81 18.68 17.79
C ALA A 21 -2.58 18.12 17.06
N ASP A 22 -1.45 17.98 17.78
CA ASP A 22 -0.21 17.43 17.24
C ASP A 22 -0.35 15.95 16.85
N ARG A 23 -1.14 15.17 17.60
CA ARG A 23 -1.41 13.77 17.27
C ARG A 23 -2.31 13.65 16.06
N ILE A 24 -3.35 14.48 15.95
CA ILE A 24 -4.18 14.56 14.75
C ILE A 24 -3.29 14.89 13.54
N LYS A 25 -2.38 15.87 13.68
CA LYS A 25 -1.43 16.25 12.63
C LYS A 25 -0.49 15.10 12.24
N HIS A 26 0.01 14.35 13.21
CA HIS A 26 0.83 13.16 12.93
C HIS A 26 0.04 12.14 12.10
N LEU A 27 -1.19 11.81 12.50
CA LEU A 27 -2.05 10.87 11.76
C LEU A 27 -2.36 11.38 10.34
N GLU A 28 -2.57 12.69 10.15
CA GLU A 28 -2.72 13.31 8.83
C GLU A 28 -1.48 13.13 7.95
N PHE A 29 -0.28 13.30 8.50
CA PHE A 29 0.96 13.10 7.74
C PHE A 29 1.15 11.64 7.31
N ILE A 30 0.90 10.68 8.20
CA ILE A 30 0.95 9.26 7.85
C ILE A 30 -0.07 8.96 6.74
N GLN A 31 -1.31 9.45 6.90
CA GLN A 31 -2.37 9.27 5.90
C GLN A 31 -2.02 9.89 4.55
N ALA A 32 -1.41 11.07 4.52
CA ALA A 32 -0.95 11.71 3.29
C ALA A 32 0.10 10.86 2.55
N ILE A 33 1.00 10.19 3.30
CA ILE A 33 1.96 9.26 2.71
C ILE A 33 1.26 8.03 2.15
N VAL A 34 0.32 7.42 2.89
CA VAL A 34 -0.46 6.26 2.42
C VAL A 34 -1.20 6.59 1.12
N THR A 35 -1.86 7.75 1.04
CA THR A 35 -2.54 8.23 -0.18
C THR A 35 -1.56 8.38 -1.35
N ARG A 36 -0.39 8.99 -1.12
CA ARG A 36 0.64 9.14 -2.16
C ARG A 36 1.16 7.79 -2.66
N LEU A 37 1.35 6.81 -1.78
CA LEU A 37 1.80 5.46 -2.15
C LEU A 37 0.73 4.73 -2.98
N GLY A 38 -0.54 4.81 -2.58
CA GLY A 38 -1.66 4.26 -3.34
C GLY A 38 -1.77 4.87 -4.74
N ASN A 39 -1.63 6.19 -4.86
CA ASN A 39 -1.64 6.88 -6.15
C ASN A 39 -0.48 6.47 -7.06
N ASN A 40 0.74 6.36 -6.53
CA ASN A 40 1.89 5.88 -7.30
C ASN A 40 1.71 4.43 -7.77
N SER A 41 1.20 3.55 -6.89
CA SER A 41 0.86 2.17 -7.27
C SER A 41 -0.18 2.13 -8.39
N PHE A 42 -1.24 2.94 -8.31
CA PHE A 42 -2.26 3.01 -9.37
C PHE A 42 -1.68 3.50 -10.71
N LEU A 43 -0.84 4.53 -10.69
CA LEU A 43 -0.16 5.03 -11.89
C LEU A 43 0.73 3.97 -12.53
N LEU A 44 1.48 3.21 -11.74
CA LEU A 44 2.32 2.12 -12.26
C LEU A 44 1.50 1.03 -12.95
N LYS A 45 0.35 0.66 -12.39
CA LYS A 45 -0.57 -0.31 -13.02
C LYS A 45 -1.07 0.20 -14.36
N GLY A 46 -1.42 1.49 -14.44
CA GLY A 46 -1.80 2.15 -15.69
C GLY A 46 -0.69 2.06 -16.74
N TRP A 47 0.53 2.47 -16.39
CA TRP A 47 1.68 2.42 -17.30
C TRP A 47 2.05 0.99 -17.72
N ALA A 48 1.95 0.02 -16.80
CA ALA A 48 2.18 -1.38 -17.10
C ALA A 48 1.17 -1.91 -18.13
N MET A 49 -0.12 -1.59 -17.98
CA MET A 49 -1.17 -1.96 -18.94
C MET A 49 -0.95 -1.31 -20.31
N THR A 50 -0.66 0.00 -20.35
CA THR A 50 -0.41 0.73 -21.60
C THR A 50 0.80 0.17 -22.35
N LEU A 51 1.93 -0.02 -21.66
CA LEU A 51 3.13 -0.56 -22.27
C LEU A 51 2.91 -2.00 -22.76
N THR A 52 2.26 -2.83 -21.95
CA THR A 52 1.93 -4.20 -22.34
C THR A 52 1.05 -4.23 -23.58
N ALA A 53 -0.01 -3.42 -23.63
CA ALA A 53 -0.89 -3.34 -24.79
C ALA A 53 -0.14 -2.93 -26.06
N ALA A 54 0.76 -1.94 -25.97
CA ALA A 54 1.59 -1.49 -27.09
C ALA A 54 2.53 -2.61 -27.59
N ILE A 55 3.19 -3.33 -26.68
CA ILE A 55 4.10 -4.43 -27.02
C ILE A 55 3.34 -5.61 -27.63
N LEU A 56 2.19 -5.99 -27.05
CA LEU A 56 1.37 -7.07 -27.58
C LEU A 56 0.81 -6.73 -28.96
N ALA A 57 0.34 -5.50 -29.19
CA ALA A 57 -0.13 -5.05 -30.50
C ALA A 57 0.99 -5.11 -31.55
N LEU A 58 2.21 -4.66 -31.20
CA LEU A 58 3.37 -4.74 -32.08
C LEU A 58 3.78 -6.19 -32.35
N SER A 59 3.76 -7.04 -31.32
CA SER A 59 4.13 -8.45 -31.42
C SER A 59 3.16 -9.25 -32.27
N ALA A 60 1.85 -8.99 -32.12
CA ALA A 60 0.79 -9.64 -32.90
C ALA A 60 0.86 -9.22 -34.38
N GLY A 61 1.16 -7.96 -34.67
CA GLY A 61 1.30 -7.47 -36.06
C GLY A 61 2.52 -8.03 -36.80
N ARG A 62 3.59 -8.43 -36.08
CA ARG A 62 4.84 -8.95 -36.66
C ARG A 62 5.02 -10.47 -36.51
N LEU A 63 4.12 -11.17 -35.81
CA LEU A 63 4.29 -12.58 -35.41
C LEU A 63 5.68 -12.86 -34.80
N SER A 64 6.22 -11.91 -34.02
CA SER A 64 7.57 -12.07 -33.44
C SER A 64 7.50 -12.42 -31.96
N TRP A 65 7.72 -13.70 -31.64
CA TRP A 65 7.78 -14.17 -30.25
C TRP A 65 8.88 -13.47 -29.43
N GLN A 66 9.94 -12.97 -30.09
CA GLN A 66 11.04 -12.24 -29.44
C GLN A 66 10.57 -10.89 -28.88
N ILE A 67 9.65 -10.20 -29.59
CA ILE A 67 9.09 -8.93 -29.14
C ILE A 67 8.19 -9.15 -27.92
N ALA A 68 7.32 -10.17 -27.96
CA ALA A 68 6.52 -10.56 -26.80
C ALA A 68 7.41 -10.92 -25.60
N LEU A 69 8.46 -11.71 -25.79
CA LEU A 69 9.36 -12.07 -24.69
C LEU A 69 10.10 -10.84 -24.14
N GLY A 70 10.49 -9.90 -24.99
CA GLY A 70 11.06 -8.61 -24.60
C GLY A 70 10.14 -7.79 -23.70
N GLY A 71 8.82 -7.87 -23.89
CA GLY A 71 7.80 -7.20 -23.06
C GLY A 71 7.67 -7.73 -21.64
N VAL A 72 8.09 -8.97 -21.39
CA VAL A 72 8.08 -9.56 -20.05
C VAL A 72 9.05 -8.84 -19.12
N VAL A 73 10.20 -8.38 -19.62
CA VAL A 73 11.23 -7.70 -18.80
C VAL A 73 10.69 -6.43 -18.12
N PRO A 74 10.14 -5.42 -18.84
CA PRO A 74 9.56 -4.25 -18.19
C PRO A 74 8.33 -4.61 -17.36
N LEU A 75 7.54 -5.62 -17.74
CA LEU A 75 6.39 -6.08 -16.95
C LEU A 75 6.80 -6.57 -15.55
N LEU A 76 7.87 -7.36 -15.45
CA LEU A 76 8.43 -7.79 -14.17
C LEU A 76 8.98 -6.60 -13.35
N GLY A 77 9.58 -5.62 -14.02
CA GLY A 77 10.03 -4.37 -13.39
C GLY A 77 8.88 -3.59 -12.75
N PHE A 78 7.77 -3.43 -13.48
CA PHE A 78 6.55 -2.82 -12.96
C PHE A 78 5.98 -3.61 -11.79
N TRP A 79 5.91 -4.94 -11.90
CA TRP A 79 5.40 -5.80 -10.81
C TRP A 79 6.23 -5.65 -9.54
N TYR A 80 7.56 -5.66 -9.64
CA TYR A 80 8.44 -5.45 -8.50
C TYR A 80 8.21 -4.08 -7.84
N LEU A 81 8.16 -3.02 -8.65
CA LEU A 81 8.00 -1.66 -8.15
C LEU A 81 6.63 -1.45 -7.48
N ASP A 82 5.58 -1.98 -8.08
CA ASP A 82 4.21 -1.94 -7.53
C ASP A 82 4.12 -2.73 -6.21
N SER A 83 4.81 -3.86 -6.13
CA SER A 83 4.96 -4.64 -4.89
C SER A 83 5.68 -3.86 -3.79
N TYR A 84 6.71 -3.09 -4.16
CA TYR A 84 7.42 -2.22 -3.24
C TYR A 84 6.51 -1.11 -2.69
N PHE A 85 5.75 -0.43 -3.55
CA PHE A 85 4.79 0.60 -3.11
C PHE A 85 3.72 0.02 -2.18
N LEU A 86 3.17 -1.16 -2.50
CA LEU A 86 2.19 -1.83 -1.66
C LEU A 86 2.78 -2.28 -0.31
N ARG A 87 4.03 -2.74 -0.29
CA ARG A 87 4.74 -3.05 0.97
C ARG A 87 4.87 -1.80 1.83
N GLN A 88 5.31 -0.69 1.24
CA GLN A 88 5.49 0.56 1.96
C GLN A 88 4.16 1.10 2.52
N GLU A 89 3.09 1.00 1.74
CA GLU A 89 1.73 1.38 2.16
C GLU A 89 1.31 0.58 3.41
N ARG A 90 1.51 -0.74 3.40
CA ARG A 90 1.20 -1.62 4.55
C ARG A 90 2.03 -1.28 5.79
N LEU A 91 3.30 -0.91 5.61
CA LEU A 91 4.17 -0.46 6.71
C LEU A 91 3.66 0.84 7.34
N PHE A 92 3.29 1.82 6.52
CA PHE A 92 2.71 3.07 7.03
C PHE A 92 1.33 2.88 7.65
N ARG A 93 0.51 1.94 7.15
CA ARG A 93 -0.74 1.55 7.81
C ARG A 93 -0.52 0.92 9.18
N ALA A 94 0.53 0.10 9.34
CA ALA A 94 0.89 -0.44 10.65
C ALA A 94 1.37 0.65 11.61
N LEU A 95 2.16 1.62 11.12
CA LEU A 95 2.55 2.79 11.89
C LEU A 95 1.33 3.64 12.31
N TYR A 96 0.37 3.84 11.40
CA TYR A 96 -0.87 4.56 11.70
C TYR A 96 -1.68 3.87 12.79
N GLU A 97 -1.80 2.54 12.70
CA GLU A 97 -2.54 1.71 13.64
C GLU A 97 -1.97 1.78 15.06
N ASP A 98 -0.64 1.79 15.20
CA ASP A 98 0.00 1.93 16.50
C ASP A 98 -0.08 3.39 16.99
N ALA A 99 0.12 4.38 16.11
CA ALA A 99 0.09 5.82 16.45
C ALA A 99 -1.30 6.36 16.88
N ARG A 100 -2.39 5.76 16.39
CA ARG A 100 -3.77 6.17 16.76
C ARG A 100 -4.17 5.76 18.17
N THR A 101 -3.44 4.84 18.81
CA THR A 101 -3.78 4.34 20.14
C THR A 101 -3.54 5.41 21.22
N PRO A 102 -4.45 5.61 22.20
CA PRO A 102 -4.28 6.62 23.24
C PRO A 102 -2.96 6.50 24.00
N GLU A 103 -2.54 5.27 24.29
CA GLU A 103 -1.28 4.91 24.96
C GLU A 103 -0.11 4.66 24.00
N SER A 104 -0.19 5.19 22.77
CA SER A 104 0.84 5.03 21.74
C SER A 104 2.23 5.39 22.28
N THR A 105 3.16 4.45 22.13
CA THR A 105 4.60 4.63 22.38
C THR A 105 5.35 5.16 21.15
N VAL A 106 4.65 5.37 20.03
CA VAL A 106 5.23 5.97 18.82
C VAL A 106 5.63 7.41 19.12
N GLU A 107 6.89 7.72 18.84
CA GLU A 107 7.44 9.07 18.95
C GLU A 107 6.62 10.08 18.12
N MET A 108 6.33 11.24 18.70
CA MET A 108 5.50 12.27 18.08
C MET A 108 6.14 12.77 16.78
N LEU A 109 5.37 12.78 15.69
CA LEU A 109 5.79 13.13 14.32
C LEU A 109 6.86 12.21 13.70
N SER A 110 7.15 11.05 14.31
CA SER A 110 8.09 10.09 13.75
C SER A 110 7.48 9.29 12.59
N LEU A 111 8.11 9.36 11.42
CA LEU A 111 7.71 8.61 10.23
C LEU A 111 8.53 7.31 10.05
N ASN A 112 9.12 6.82 11.14
CA ASN A 112 9.99 5.66 11.12
C ASN A 112 9.19 4.35 11.04
N VAL A 113 9.25 3.67 9.88
CA VAL A 113 8.62 2.37 9.67
C VAL A 113 9.51 1.17 10.03
N GLY A 114 10.74 1.41 10.49
CA GLY A 114 11.74 0.40 10.85
C GLY A 114 11.21 -0.73 11.75
N PRO A 115 10.50 -0.42 12.85
CA PRO A 115 9.93 -1.44 13.75
C PRO A 115 8.94 -2.40 13.07
N TYR A 116 8.35 -2.00 11.94
CA TYR A 116 7.31 -2.75 11.23
C TYR A 116 7.85 -3.59 10.08
N LEU A 117 9.14 -3.46 9.73
CA LEU A 117 9.74 -4.13 8.57
C LEU A 117 9.60 -5.66 8.61
N ALA A 118 9.63 -6.26 9.80
CA ALA A 118 9.44 -7.70 10.00
C ALA A 118 7.98 -8.14 9.79
N ARG A 119 7.00 -7.24 9.97
CA ARG A 119 5.56 -7.56 9.83
C ARG A 119 5.12 -7.67 8.36
N VAL A 120 5.84 -7.00 7.44
CA VAL A 120 5.45 -6.91 6.02
C VAL A 120 6.60 -7.28 5.10
N THR A 121 6.53 -8.49 4.53
CA THR A 121 7.49 -8.97 3.53
C THR A 121 7.13 -8.52 2.12
N LEU A 122 8.15 -8.32 1.28
CA LEU A 122 7.96 -7.95 -0.12
C LEU A 122 7.27 -9.06 -0.91
N ALA A 123 7.59 -10.33 -0.63
CA ALA A 123 6.94 -11.48 -1.27
C ALA A 123 5.42 -11.49 -1.01
N LYS A 124 4.97 -11.23 0.22
CA LYS A 124 3.53 -11.15 0.54
C LYS A 124 2.85 -9.95 -0.12
N ALA A 125 3.60 -8.90 -0.47
CA ALA A 125 3.07 -7.82 -1.30
C ALA A 125 2.97 -8.25 -2.76
N ALA A 126 4.04 -8.84 -3.32
CA ALA A 126 4.11 -9.28 -4.72
C ALA A 126 3.05 -10.32 -5.08
N PHE A 127 2.78 -11.27 -4.20
CA PHE A 127 1.76 -12.30 -4.38
C PHE A 127 0.37 -11.91 -3.82
N SER A 128 0.12 -10.61 -3.65
CA SER A 128 -1.22 -10.16 -3.27
C SER A 128 -2.22 -10.37 -4.41
N GLN A 129 -3.49 -10.63 -4.05
CA GLN A 129 -4.55 -10.94 -5.02
C GLN A 129 -4.65 -9.91 -6.15
N THR A 130 -4.53 -8.61 -5.84
CA THR A 130 -4.63 -7.54 -6.83
C THR A 130 -3.47 -7.55 -7.82
N LEU A 131 -2.24 -7.77 -7.35
CA LEU A 131 -1.07 -7.82 -8.23
C LEU A 131 -1.01 -9.12 -9.04
N VAL A 132 -1.34 -10.26 -8.43
CA VAL A 132 -1.36 -11.56 -9.12
C VAL A 132 -2.40 -11.56 -10.24
N LEU A 133 -3.61 -11.03 -10.00
CA LEU A 133 -4.63 -10.94 -11.04
C LEU A 133 -4.19 -10.03 -12.19
N LEU A 134 -3.68 -8.83 -11.88
CA LEU A 134 -3.25 -7.89 -12.91
C LEU A 134 -2.03 -8.41 -13.68
N TYR A 135 -0.90 -8.61 -13.02
CA TYR A 135 0.35 -8.99 -13.70
C TYR A 135 0.31 -10.43 -14.21
N GLY A 136 -0.42 -11.32 -13.55
CA GLY A 136 -0.64 -12.69 -14.03
C GLY A 136 -1.43 -12.73 -15.34
N SER A 137 -2.51 -11.94 -15.45
CA SER A 137 -3.25 -11.85 -16.72
C SER A 137 -2.41 -11.27 -17.87
N LEU A 138 -1.58 -10.25 -17.58
CA LEU A 138 -0.65 -9.68 -18.56
C LEU A 138 0.46 -10.66 -18.97
N LEU A 139 0.98 -11.47 -18.05
CA LEU A 139 1.94 -12.53 -18.35
C LEU A 139 1.31 -13.61 -19.24
N ILE A 140 0.09 -14.06 -18.92
CA ILE A 140 -0.64 -15.04 -19.74
C ILE A 140 -0.83 -14.50 -21.17
N ALA A 141 -1.14 -13.22 -21.34
CA ALA A 141 -1.27 -12.61 -22.66
C ALA A 141 0.04 -12.65 -23.46
N HIS A 142 1.18 -12.36 -22.84
CA HIS A 142 2.49 -12.51 -23.49
C HIS A 142 2.77 -13.96 -23.89
N PHE A 143 2.52 -14.92 -23.00
CA PHE A 143 2.74 -16.34 -23.29
C PHE A 143 1.83 -16.86 -24.41
N ALA A 144 0.58 -16.39 -24.48
CA ALA A 144 -0.33 -16.74 -25.56
C ALA A 144 0.22 -16.30 -26.93
N ILE A 145 0.74 -15.08 -27.05
CA ILE A 145 1.38 -14.61 -28.29
C ILE A 145 2.63 -15.43 -28.61
N VAL A 146 3.48 -15.73 -27.62
CA VAL A 146 4.68 -16.56 -27.81
C VAL A 146 4.32 -17.96 -28.32
N LEU A 147 3.22 -18.55 -27.86
CA LEU A 147 2.74 -19.85 -28.32
C LEU A 147 2.25 -19.81 -29.78
N ILE A 148 1.51 -18.75 -30.14
CA ILE A 148 0.95 -18.58 -31.49
C ILE A 148 2.02 -18.22 -32.53
N ALA A 149 3.02 -17.43 -32.12
CA ALA A 149 4.09 -16.92 -32.99
C ALA A 149 5.35 -17.80 -33.01
N ARG A 150 5.29 -18.99 -32.40
CA ARG A 150 6.35 -20.00 -32.41
C ARG A 150 6.19 -20.94 -33.59
#